data_AF-A0AAN9UD69-F1
#
_entry.id   AF-A0AAN9UD69-F1
#
_cell.length_a   1.000
_cell.length_b   1.000
_cell.length_c   1.000
_cell.angle_alpha   90.00
_cell.angle_beta   90.00
_cell.angle_gamma   90.00
#
_symmetry.space_group_name_H-M   'P 1'
#
loop_
_entity.id
_entity.type
_entity.pdbx_description
1 polymer ?
#
loop_
_entity_poly.entity_id
_entity_poly.type
_entity_poly.pdbx_seq_one_letter_code
_entity_poly.pdbx_strand_id
1 'polypeptide(L)'
;MTAIDTDVAAVQRMFDVNVFGPMRMCQGDHGVFGMGGLVPTSPANIKQVISGEVSTNILKNDAHRSLPDGSFYAPLAEEFHQHVTRTPAQATDRFDYAANVVKTSLSSAPPAWFWYGSLSGVVHFWDTFGSRTAWVRILP
;
A
#
# COMPACT_ATOMS: atom_id res chain seq x y z
N MET A 1 1.47 9.46 -12.66
CA MET A 1 0.26 9.64 -13.48
C MET A 1 -0.36 10.96 -13.12
N THR A 2 -0.66 11.80 -14.10
CA THR A 2 -1.17 13.15 -13.85
C THR A 2 -2.69 13.11 -13.84
N ALA A 3 -3.30 13.94 -13.00
CA ALA A 3 -4.75 13.92 -12.77
C ALA A 3 -5.57 14.13 -14.07
N ILE A 4 -4.96 14.70 -15.11
CA ILE A 4 -5.61 15.01 -16.39
C ILE A 4 -5.76 13.78 -17.31
N ASP A 5 -4.82 12.83 -17.27
CA ASP A 5 -4.82 11.63 -18.11
C ASP A 5 -5.40 10.41 -17.39
N THR A 6 -5.99 10.61 -16.21
CA THR A 6 -6.49 9.54 -15.35
C THR A 6 -7.97 9.27 -15.61
N ASP A 7 -8.33 8.03 -15.95
CA ASP A 7 -9.73 7.59 -16.05
C ASP A 7 -10.40 7.69 -14.67
N VAL A 8 -11.37 8.60 -14.55
CA VAL A 8 -12.16 8.83 -13.33
C VAL A 8 -12.86 7.56 -12.87
N ALA A 9 -13.31 6.71 -13.81
CA ALA A 9 -13.94 5.44 -13.46
C ALA A 9 -12.93 4.46 -12.84
N ALA A 10 -11.68 4.46 -13.30
CA ALA A 10 -10.61 3.67 -12.70
C ALA A 10 -10.25 4.17 -11.29
N VAL A 11 -10.20 5.49 -11.08
CA VAL A 11 -9.99 6.08 -9.74
C VAL A 11 -11.10 5.69 -8.79
N GLN A 12 -12.35 5.83 -9.23
CA GLN A 12 -13.51 5.45 -8.44
C GLN A 12 -13.42 3.98 -8.01
N ARG A 13 -13.08 3.06 -8.94
CA ARG A 13 -12.86 1.65 -8.62
C ARG A 13 -11.74 1.44 -7.59
N MET A 14 -10.63 2.18 -7.69
CA MET A 14 -9.53 2.09 -6.71
C MET A 14 -9.98 2.51 -5.31
N PHE A 15 -10.75 3.59 -5.18
CA PHE A 15 -11.29 4.02 -3.89
C PHE A 15 -12.35 3.05 -3.37
N ASP A 16 -13.25 2.57 -4.22
CA ASP A 16 -14.27 1.60 -3.85
C ASP A 16 -13.68 0.30 -3.33
N VAL A 17 -12.59 -0.19 -3.92
CA VAL A 17 -11.94 -1.44 -3.50
C VAL A 17 -11.01 -1.23 -2.31
N ASN A 18 -10.13 -0.23 -2.35
CA ASN A 18 -9.03 -0.12 -1.39
C ASN A 18 -9.36 0.70 -0.14
N VAL A 19 -10.40 1.55 -0.21
CA VAL A 19 -10.76 2.47 0.86
C VAL A 19 -12.15 2.14 1.39
N PHE A 20 -13.17 2.17 0.53
CA PHE A 20 -14.55 1.88 0.94
C PHE A 20 -14.80 0.39 1.18
N GLY A 21 -14.10 -0.50 0.47
CA GLY A 21 -14.14 -1.95 0.69
C GLY A 21 -13.83 -2.32 2.14
N PRO A 22 -12.62 -1.99 2.67
CA PRO A 22 -12.27 -2.22 4.06
C PRO A 22 -13.21 -1.54 5.06
N MET A 23 -13.67 -0.31 4.78
CA MET A 23 -14.64 0.36 5.65
C MET A 23 -15.96 -0.43 5.75
N ARG A 24 -16.48 -0.92 4.63
CA ARG A 24 -17.70 -1.75 4.61
C ARG A 24 -17.48 -3.12 5.28
N MET A 25 -16.31 -3.72 5.11
CA MET A 25 -15.95 -4.99 5.79
C MET A 25 -15.97 -4.82 7.31
N CYS A 26 -15.32 -3.77 7.83
CA CYS A 26 -15.35 -3.47 9.26
C CYS A 26 -16.79 -3.17 9.73
N GLN A 27 -17.55 -2.36 8.99
CA GLN A 27 -18.93 -2.02 9.35
C GLN A 27 -19.88 -3.23 9.37
N GLY A 28 -19.72 -4.17 8.42
CA GLY A 28 -20.53 -5.39 8.35
C GLY A 28 -20.23 -6.38 9.48
N ASP A 29 -18.96 -6.54 9.85
CA ASP A 29 -18.54 -7.47 10.89
C ASP A 29 -18.75 -6.95 12.32
N HIS A 30 -18.91 -5.63 12.51
CA HIS A 30 -19.39 -5.08 13.79
C HIS A 30 -20.85 -5.50 14.12
N GLY A 31 -21.60 -6.03 13.15
CA GLY A 31 -22.96 -6.54 13.34
C GLY A 31 -23.05 -7.97 13.89
N VAL A 32 -21.99 -8.77 13.86
CA VAL A 32 -22.00 -10.17 14.34
C VAL A 32 -21.52 -10.29 15.80
N PHE A 33 -20.99 -9.21 16.38
CA PHE A 33 -20.58 -9.14 17.79
C PHE A 33 -21.42 -8.12 18.59
N GLY A 34 -22.72 -8.05 18.29
CA GLY A 34 -23.63 -7.03 18.82
C GLY A 34 -24.88 -7.61 19.47
N MET A 35 -24.73 -8.45 20.50
CA MET A 35 -25.79 -8.70 21.49
C MET A 35 -25.15 -9.10 22.83
N GLY A 36 -24.82 -8.09 23.65
CA GLY A 36 -24.42 -8.32 25.04
C GLY A 36 -23.35 -7.39 25.57
N GLY A 37 -23.76 -6.20 26.00
CA GLY A 37 -23.01 -5.44 27.00
C GLY A 37 -22.27 -4.21 26.47
N LEU A 38 -22.57 -3.08 27.10
CA LEU A 38 -21.75 -1.88 27.13
C LEU A 38 -20.36 -2.22 27.68
N VAL A 39 -19.46 -2.64 26.81
CA VAL A 39 -18.02 -2.54 27.03
C VAL A 39 -17.52 -1.63 25.93
N PRO A 40 -16.96 -0.45 26.23
CA PRO A 40 -16.14 0.22 25.23
C PRO A 40 -15.03 -0.78 24.93
N THR A 41 -15.11 -1.45 23.78
CA THR A 41 -14.02 -2.29 23.30
C THR A 41 -12.77 -1.44 23.48
N SER A 42 -11.85 -1.87 24.33
CA SER A 42 -10.47 -1.39 24.27
C SER A 42 -10.10 -1.33 22.79
N PRO A 43 -9.42 -0.27 22.31
CA PRO A 43 -9.19 -0.06 20.88
C PRO A 43 -8.74 -1.40 20.31
N ALA A 44 -9.63 -2.02 19.52
CA ALA A 44 -9.47 -3.39 19.11
C ALA A 44 -8.08 -3.52 18.50
N ASN A 45 -7.40 -4.66 18.71
CA ASN A 45 -6.02 -4.92 18.29
C ASN A 45 -5.84 -4.85 16.76
N ILE A 46 -6.05 -3.68 16.17
CA ILE A 46 -5.94 -3.36 14.76
C ILE A 46 -4.46 -3.16 14.49
N LYS A 47 -3.93 -4.00 13.60
CA LYS A 47 -2.53 -3.97 13.20
C LYS A 47 -2.47 -3.49 11.77
N GLN A 48 -1.70 -2.43 11.52
CA GLN A 48 -1.39 -1.99 10.19
C GLN A 48 -0.06 -2.60 9.76
N VAL A 49 -0.08 -3.33 8.65
CA VAL A 49 1.13 -3.85 8.02
C VAL A 49 1.56 -2.86 6.95
N ILE A 50 2.77 -2.34 7.06
CA ILE A 50 3.38 -1.41 6.12
C ILE A 50 4.43 -2.17 5.33
N SER A 51 4.12 -2.43 4.06
CA SER A 51 4.96 -3.24 3.18
C SER A 51 5.89 -2.41 2.32
N GLY A 52 7.11 -2.91 2.12
CA GLY A 52 8.00 -2.48 1.04
C GLY A 52 7.61 -3.09 -0.30
N GLU A 53 8.52 -3.05 -1.27
CA GLU A 53 8.29 -3.77 -2.53
C GLU A 53 8.27 -5.28 -2.28
N VAL A 54 7.14 -5.92 -2.62
CA VAL A 54 6.93 -7.37 -2.54
C VAL A 54 6.70 -7.91 -3.94
N SER A 55 7.39 -9.00 -4.28
CA SER A 55 7.27 -9.67 -5.58
C SER A 55 5.89 -10.32 -5.72
N THR A 56 4.96 -9.61 -6.34
CA THR A 56 3.57 -10.04 -6.53
C THR A 56 3.13 -9.87 -7.98
N ASN A 57 1.97 -10.44 -8.30
CA ASN A 57 1.35 -10.31 -9.61
C ASN A 57 0.28 -9.20 -9.66
N ILE A 58 0.35 -8.22 -8.74
CA ILE A 58 -0.71 -7.20 -8.57
C ILE A 58 -0.77 -6.22 -9.74
N LEU A 59 0.36 -5.96 -10.39
CA LEU A 59 0.50 -5.00 -11.51
C LEU A 59 0.35 -5.64 -12.89
N LYS A 60 -0.01 -6.93 -12.99
CA LYS A 60 -0.12 -7.64 -14.28
C LYS A 60 -1.05 -6.98 -15.29
N ASN A 61 -2.11 -6.35 -14.81
CA ASN A 61 -3.11 -5.71 -15.66
C ASN A 61 -2.63 -4.33 -16.15
N ASP A 62 -1.65 -3.73 -15.45
CA ASP A 62 -1.11 -2.41 -15.79
C ASP A 62 0.05 -2.50 -16.81
N ALA A 63 0.57 -3.70 -17.09
CA ALA A 63 1.73 -3.89 -17.99
C ALA A 63 1.53 -3.34 -19.41
N HIS A 64 0.29 -3.23 -19.89
CA HIS A 64 -0.07 -2.70 -21.20
C HIS A 64 -0.51 -1.24 -21.18
N ARG A 65 -0.38 -0.56 -20.04
CA ARG A 65 -0.80 0.83 -19.91
C ARG A 65 0.13 1.73 -20.70
N SER A 66 -0.44 2.52 -21.60
CA SER A 66 0.24 3.58 -22.35
C SER A 66 -0.42 4.93 -22.07
N LEU A 67 0.28 6.01 -22.42
CA LEU A 67 -0.33 7.33 -22.43
C LEU A 67 -1.30 7.45 -23.62
N PRO A 68 -2.42 8.20 -23.47
CA PRO A 68 -3.34 8.45 -24.57
C PRO A 68 -2.70 9.36 -25.63
N ASP A 69 -3.14 9.19 -26.89
CA ASP A 69 -2.68 9.99 -28.02
C ASP A 69 -3.00 11.47 -27.80
N GLY A 70 -1.98 12.33 -27.87
CA GLY A 70 -2.12 13.77 -27.61
C GLY A 70 -2.06 14.16 -26.13
N SER A 71 -1.68 13.25 -25.23
CA SER A 71 -1.38 13.59 -23.83
C SER A 71 -0.31 14.69 -23.76
N PHE A 72 -0.51 15.65 -22.86
CA PHE A 72 0.48 16.68 -22.53
C PHE A 72 1.83 16.06 -22.09
N TYR A 73 1.80 14.84 -21.56
CA TYR A 73 2.97 14.11 -21.08
C TYR A 73 3.56 13.15 -22.11
N ALA A 74 3.17 13.26 -23.40
CA ALA A 74 3.77 12.49 -24.48
C ALA A 74 5.32 12.48 -24.49
N PRO A 75 6.03 13.58 -24.14
CA PRO A 75 7.50 13.55 -24.04
C PRO A 75 8.06 12.57 -22.99
N LEU A 76 7.27 12.22 -21.96
CA LEU A 76 7.66 11.29 -20.88
C LEU A 76 7.14 9.86 -21.12
N ALA A 77 6.61 9.56 -22.30
CA ALA A 77 6.01 8.26 -22.59
C ALA A 77 7.01 7.10 -22.40
N GLU A 78 8.26 7.30 -22.79
CA GLU A 78 9.31 6.29 -22.64
C GLU A 78 9.60 5.98 -21.15
N GLU A 79 9.77 7.02 -20.32
CA GLU A 79 9.99 6.88 -18.88
C GLU A 79 8.78 6.21 -18.20
N PHE A 80 7.57 6.55 -18.64
CA PHE A 80 6.34 5.92 -18.16
C PHE A 80 6.31 4.43 -18.52
N HIS A 81 6.64 4.06 -19.76
CA HIS A 81 6.72 2.67 -20.19
C HIS A 81 7.76 1.88 -19.40
N GLN A 82 8.95 2.46 -19.20
CA GLN A 82 10.00 1.87 -18.38
C GLN A 82 9.55 1.67 -16.92
N HIS A 83 8.82 2.64 -16.36
CA HIS A 83 8.30 2.53 -14.99
C HIS A 83 7.21 1.45 -14.85
N VAL A 84 6.30 1.34 -15.82
CA VAL A 84 5.20 0.36 -15.81
C VAL A 84 5.71 -1.07 -15.99
N THR A 85 6.75 -1.25 -16.81
CA THR A 85 7.32 -2.57 -17.12
C THR A 85 8.45 -2.98 -16.18
N ARG A 86 8.85 -2.12 -15.25
CA ARG A 86 9.96 -2.41 -14.32
C ARG A 86 9.64 -3.63 -13.47
N THR A 87 10.62 -4.53 -13.35
CA THR A 87 10.60 -5.59 -12.35
C THR A 87 11.66 -5.26 -11.28
N PRO A 88 11.26 -4.93 -10.05
CA PRO A 88 12.21 -4.56 -9.01
C PRO A 88 13.12 -5.73 -8.62
N ALA A 89 14.43 -5.55 -8.76
CA ALA A 89 15.43 -6.59 -8.50
C ALA A 89 15.61 -6.91 -7.00
N GLN A 90 15.22 -5.99 -6.11
CA GLN A 90 15.35 -6.13 -4.64
C GLN A 90 14.00 -6.35 -3.94
N ALA A 91 12.98 -6.83 -4.66
CA ALA A 91 11.68 -7.08 -4.07
C ALA A 91 11.74 -8.26 -3.08
N THR A 92 11.04 -8.12 -1.95
CA THR A 92 10.90 -9.20 -0.97
C THR A 92 10.08 -10.34 -1.55
N ASP A 93 10.47 -11.59 -1.29
CA ASP A 93 9.69 -12.74 -1.72
C ASP A 93 8.32 -12.78 -1.03
N ARG A 94 7.29 -13.18 -1.76
CA ARG A 94 5.91 -13.18 -1.28
C ARG A 94 5.68 -14.19 -0.15
N PHE A 95 6.36 -15.33 -0.16
CA PHE A 95 6.22 -16.34 0.88
C PHE A 95 6.90 -15.89 2.17
N ASP A 96 8.09 -15.29 2.05
CA ASP A 96 8.79 -14.68 3.18
C ASP A 96 7.97 -13.54 3.79
N TYR A 97 7.38 -12.68 2.95
CA TYR A 97 6.46 -11.64 3.38
C TYR A 97 5.27 -12.22 4.15
N ALA A 98 4.54 -13.19 3.57
CA ALA A 98 3.37 -13.78 4.20
C ALA A 98 3.70 -14.48 5.53
N ALA A 99 4.80 -15.25 5.58
CA ALA A 99 5.22 -15.94 6.79
C ALA A 99 5.49 -14.97 7.95
N ASN A 100 6.16 -13.85 7.67
CA ASN A 100 6.47 -12.84 8.68
C ASN A 100 5.24 -12.05 9.12
N VAL A 101 4.34 -11.71 8.20
CA VAL A 101 3.06 -11.06 8.56
C VAL A 101 2.23 -11.95 9.47
N VAL A 102 2.09 -13.23 9.14
CA VAL A 102 1.32 -14.19 9.96
C VAL A 102 1.98 -14.38 11.33
N LYS A 103 3.31 -14.58 11.37
CA LYS A 103 4.06 -14.72 12.61
C LYS A 103 3.88 -13.52 13.54
N THR A 104 3.98 -12.30 13.01
CA THR A 104 3.75 -11.07 13.80
C THR A 104 2.29 -10.90 14.19
N SER A 105 1.36 -11.30 13.33
CA SER A 105 -0.07 -11.23 13.61
C SER A 105 -0.49 -12.18 14.72
N LEU A 106 0.22 -13.29 14.91
CA LEU A 106 -0.04 -14.29 15.95
C LEU A 106 0.80 -14.10 17.23
N SER A 107 1.65 -13.06 17.30
CA SER A 107 2.47 -12.82 18.49
C SER A 107 1.64 -12.30 19.68
N SER A 108 2.12 -12.54 20.89
CA SER A 108 1.44 -12.17 22.15
C SER A 108 1.36 -10.66 22.39
N ALA A 109 2.38 -9.91 21.93
CA ALA A 109 2.45 -8.45 22.04
C ALA A 109 2.86 -7.84 20.69
N PRO A 110 1.93 -7.81 19.73
CA PRO A 110 2.18 -7.33 18.38
C PRO A 110 2.25 -5.79 18.34
N PRO A 111 3.15 -5.19 17.56
CA PRO A 111 3.15 -3.74 17.35
C PRO A 111 1.91 -3.30 16.55
N ALA A 112 1.42 -2.10 16.82
CA ALA A 112 0.31 -1.50 16.05
C ALA A 112 0.69 -1.25 14.58
N TRP A 113 1.96 -0.88 14.33
CA TRP A 113 2.53 -0.70 13.00
C TRP A 113 3.66 -1.70 12.78
N PHE A 114 3.47 -2.63 11.84
CA PHE A 114 4.48 -3.61 11.48
C PHE A 114 5.07 -3.25 10.11
N TRP A 115 6.31 -2.80 10.11
CA TRP A 115 7.06 -2.44 8.90
C TRP A 115 7.86 -3.65 8.42
N TYR A 116 7.60 -4.11 7.20
CA TYR A 116 8.32 -5.26 6.65
C TYR A 116 8.40 -5.23 5.12
N GLY A 117 9.61 -5.43 4.58
CA GLY A 117 9.87 -5.47 3.15
C GLY A 117 11.05 -4.61 2.72
N SER A 118 11.31 -4.60 1.42
CA SER A 118 12.42 -3.87 0.83
C SER A 118 12.34 -2.37 1.12
N LEU A 119 13.46 -1.80 1.58
CA LEU A 119 13.63 -0.39 1.98
C LEU A 119 12.71 0.11 3.12
N SER A 120 11.71 -0.64 3.58
CA SER A 120 10.76 -0.21 4.60
C SER A 120 11.43 0.17 5.93
N GLY A 121 12.45 -0.57 6.35
CA GLY A 121 13.19 -0.27 7.58
C GLY A 121 14.01 1.02 7.48
N VAL A 122 14.60 1.28 6.32
CA VAL A 122 15.34 2.53 6.05
C VAL A 122 14.38 3.71 6.04
N VAL A 123 13.23 3.56 5.38
CA VAL A 123 12.18 4.59 5.34
C VAL A 123 11.68 4.89 6.75
N HIS A 124 11.36 3.86 7.54
CA HIS A 124 10.91 4.04 8.91
C HIS A 124 11.97 4.74 9.79
N PHE A 125 13.26 4.41 9.62
CA PHE A 125 14.34 5.09 10.33
C PHE A 125 14.38 6.58 10.00
N TRP A 126 14.33 6.95 8.73
CA TRP A 126 14.35 8.36 8.33
C TRP A 126 13.05 9.11 8.63
N ASP A 127 11.90 8.44 8.65
CA ASP A 127 10.64 9.05 9.06
C ASP A 127 10.61 9.31 10.57
N THR A 128 11.20 8.40 11.36
CA THR A 128 11.24 8.52 12.83
C THR A 128 12.29 9.53 13.30
N PHE A 129 13.46 9.58 12.66
CA PHE A 129 14.61 10.35 13.14
C PHE A 129 15.04 11.50 12.21
N GLY A 130 14.59 11.50 10.95
CA GLY A 130 14.92 12.54 9.99
C GLY A 130 14.06 13.79 10.16
N SER A 131 14.62 14.94 9.79
CA SER A 131 13.79 16.14 9.63
C SER A 131 12.87 15.99 8.42
N ARG A 132 11.67 16.58 8.47
CA ARG A 132 10.76 16.59 7.30
C ARG A 132 11.41 17.16 6.04
N THR A 133 12.40 18.04 6.20
CA THR A 133 13.19 18.64 5.11
C THR A 133 14.25 17.70 4.52
N ALA A 134 14.66 16.65 5.24
CA ALA A 134 15.66 15.69 4.76
C ALA A 134 15.16 14.93 3.52
N TRP A 135 13.87 14.58 3.47
CA TRP A 135 13.26 13.91 2.32
C TRP A 135 13.39 14.70 1.02
N VAL A 136 13.24 16.02 1.08
CA VAL A 136 13.37 16.94 -0.07
C VAL A 136 14.80 17.00 -0.60
N ARG A 137 15.80 16.65 0.23
CA ARG A 137 17.22 16.66 -0.17
C ARG A 137 17.73 15.31 -0.63
N ILE A 138 17.07 14.22 -0.23
CA ILE A 138 17.51 12.84 -0.50
C ILE A 138 16.84 12.27 -1.77
N LEU A 139 15.61 12.67 -2.07
CA LEU A 139 14.88 12.26 -3.26
C LEU A 139 14.85 13.45 -4.25
N PRO A 140 15.68 13.44 -5.32
CA PRO A 140 15.60 14.43 -6.38
C PRO A 140 14.28 14.35 -7.16
#